data_AF-A0AA35ZG06-F1
#
_entry.id   AF-A0AA35ZG06-F1
#
_cell.length_a   1.000
_cell.length_b   1.000
_cell.length_c   1.000
_cell.angle_alpha   90.00
_cell.angle_beta   90.00
_cell.angle_gamma   90.00
#
_symmetry.space_group_name_H-M   'P 1'
#
loop_
_entity.id
_entity.type
_entity.pdbx_description
1 polymer ?
#
loop_
_entity_poly.entity_id
_entity_poly.type
_entity_poly.pdbx_seq_one_letter_code
_entity_poly.pdbx_strand_id
1 'polypeptide(L)'
;MAPYAHLAVYKVCFGLDWPESDILTGLDVAVADGADVISISIGEENMPFFQDNIAIASFAAIQKGIFVSCATGNSGPFNGTATNIAPWVLTIGASTTDRKIKATKKLGNNKEFDGESLFQPKGSPSSTLLPLVYAGSNE
;
A
#
# COMPACT_ATOMS: atom_id res chain seq x y z
N MET A 1 9.56 12.70 1.22
CA MET A 1 8.49 13.52 0.58
C MET A 1 9.13 14.75 -0.05
N ALA A 2 8.65 15.17 -1.23
CA ALA A 2 9.17 16.31 -1.98
C ALA A 2 8.02 17.13 -2.60
N PRO A 3 7.46 18.14 -1.88
CA PRO A 3 6.27 18.88 -2.33
C PRO A 3 6.42 19.66 -3.65
N TYR A 4 7.66 19.96 -4.07
CA TYR A 4 7.96 20.70 -5.29
C TYR A 4 8.42 19.81 -6.46
N ALA A 5 8.38 18.49 -6.30
CA ALA A 5 8.74 17.57 -7.38
C ALA A 5 7.69 17.61 -8.49
N HIS A 6 8.14 17.44 -9.73
CA HIS A 6 7.24 17.23 -10.86
C HIS A 6 6.71 15.79 -10.83
N LEU A 7 5.42 15.63 -11.12
CA LEU A 7 4.76 14.33 -11.12
C LEU A 7 4.42 13.91 -12.54
N ALA A 8 4.96 12.78 -12.97
CA ALA A 8 4.51 12.05 -14.16
C ALA A 8 3.77 10.78 -13.71
N VAL A 9 2.62 10.49 -14.33
CA VAL A 9 1.76 9.37 -13.96
C VAL A 9 1.64 8.39 -15.11
N TYR A 10 2.10 7.16 -14.89
CA TYR A 10 2.01 6.06 -15.84
C TYR A 10 0.98 5.06 -15.32
N LYS A 11 -0.21 5.06 -15.92
CA LYS A 11 -1.29 4.16 -15.53
C LYS A 11 -1.09 2.79 -16.16
N VAL A 12 -0.77 1.80 -15.32
CA VAL A 12 -0.53 0.41 -15.74
C VAL A 12 -1.57 -0.57 -15.17
N CYS A 13 -2.42 -0.13 -14.25
CA CYS A 13 -3.48 -0.94 -13.64
C CYS A 13 -4.86 -0.45 -14.10
N PHE A 14 -5.69 -1.38 -14.59
CA PHE A 14 -7.04 -1.11 -15.05
C PHE A 14 -8.05 -1.99 -14.30
N GLY A 15 -8.57 -1.46 -13.20
CA GLY A 15 -9.49 -2.22 -12.35
C GLY A 15 -8.75 -3.23 -11.49
N LEU A 16 -9.18 -4.49 -11.54
CA LEU A 16 -8.51 -5.60 -10.84
C LEU A 16 -7.41 -6.26 -11.69
N ASP A 17 -7.32 -5.90 -12.98
CA ASP A 17 -6.37 -6.48 -13.90
C ASP A 17 -5.24 -5.47 -14.19
N TRP A 18 -4.01 -5.96 -14.13
CA TRP A 18 -2.81 -5.25 -14.56
C TRP A 18 -1.93 -6.23 -15.35
N PRO A 19 -2.02 -6.23 -16.68
CA PRO A 19 -1.14 -7.04 -17.50
C PRO A 19 0.33 -6.67 -17.21
N GLU A 20 1.16 -7.67 -17.04
CA GLU A 20 2.62 -7.52 -16.93
C GLU A 20 3.21 -6.64 -18.05
N SER A 21 2.64 -6.72 -19.26
CA SER A 21 3.04 -5.90 -20.41
C SER A 21 2.81 -4.40 -20.20
N ASP A 22 1.75 -4.03 -19.49
CA ASP A 22 1.41 -2.62 -19.22
C ASP A 22 2.39 -2.05 -18.20
N ILE A 23 2.79 -2.85 -17.20
CA ILE A 23 3.80 -2.49 -16.20
C ILE A 23 5.14 -2.23 -16.91
N LEU A 24 5.57 -3.16 -17.76
CA LEU A 24 6.80 -3.03 -18.53
C LEU A 24 6.78 -1.78 -19.43
N THR A 25 5.68 -1.56 -20.15
CA THR A 25 5.51 -0.40 -21.02
C THR A 25 5.54 0.91 -20.21
N GLY A 26 4.86 0.96 -19.06
CA GLY A 26 4.87 2.14 -18.20
C GLY A 26 6.26 2.48 -17.68
N LEU A 27 7.06 1.47 -17.33
CA LEU A 27 8.45 1.66 -16.90
C LEU A 27 9.35 2.11 -18.05
N ASP A 28 9.22 1.52 -19.23
CA ASP A 28 9.98 1.92 -20.41
C ASP A 28 9.71 3.39 -20.78
N VAL A 29 8.44 3.82 -20.76
CA VAL A 29 8.09 5.22 -21.02
C VAL A 29 8.62 6.13 -19.91
N ALA A 30 8.51 5.74 -18.63
CA ALA A 30 9.05 6.53 -17.53
C ALA A 30 10.57 6.76 -17.63
N VAL A 31 11.28 5.74 -18.09
CA VAL A 31 12.72 5.79 -18.35
C VAL A 31 13.03 6.68 -19.57
N ALA A 32 12.24 6.56 -20.64
CA ALA A 32 12.41 7.36 -21.85
C ALA A 32 12.14 8.86 -21.62
N ASP A 33 11.14 9.17 -20.78
CA ASP A 33 10.79 10.54 -20.39
C ASP A 33 11.82 11.16 -19.41
N GLY A 34 12.78 10.37 -18.93
CA GLY A 34 13.88 10.85 -18.09
C GLY A 34 13.48 11.10 -16.65
N ALA A 35 12.61 10.27 -16.08
CA ALA A 35 12.27 10.34 -14.65
C ALA A 35 13.52 10.19 -13.77
N ASP A 36 13.66 11.01 -12.74
CA ASP A 36 14.76 10.88 -11.76
C ASP A 36 14.52 9.74 -10.76
N VAL A 37 13.25 9.52 -10.40
CA VAL A 37 12.80 8.53 -9.42
C VAL A 37 11.52 7.87 -9.92
N ILE A 38 11.46 6.54 -9.85
CA ILE A 38 10.28 5.73 -10.13
C ILE A 38 9.77 5.11 -8.82
N SER A 39 8.49 5.30 -8.53
CA SER A 39 7.81 4.71 -7.36
C SER A 39 6.77 3.69 -7.81
N ILE A 40 6.94 2.44 -7.37
CA ILE A 40 6.12 1.29 -7.77
C ILE A 40 5.46 0.71 -6.52
N SER A 41 4.15 0.90 -6.37
CA SER A 41 3.37 0.37 -5.23
C SER A 41 2.53 -0.83 -5.64
N ILE A 42 3.10 -1.66 -6.52
CA ILE A 42 2.54 -2.93 -7.00
C ILE A 42 3.67 -3.97 -7.03
N GLY A 43 3.31 -5.24 -7.10
CA GLY A 43 4.25 -6.35 -7.14
C GLY A 43 3.50 -7.66 -7.13
N GLU A 44 4.12 -8.69 -7.68
CA GLU A 44 3.55 -10.03 -7.78
C GLU A 44 4.31 -11.02 -6.90
N GLU A 45 3.95 -12.30 -6.98
CA GLU A 45 4.65 -13.35 -6.27
C GLU A 45 6.14 -13.41 -6.66
N ASN A 46 6.97 -13.91 -5.75
CA ASN A 46 8.39 -14.05 -6.02
C ASN A 46 8.63 -15.05 -7.15
N MET A 47 9.31 -14.59 -8.19
CA MET A 47 9.81 -15.42 -9.28
C MET A 47 11.29 -15.11 -9.51
N PRO A 48 12.03 -15.95 -10.24
CA PRO A 48 13.40 -15.64 -10.60
C PRO A 48 13.50 -14.28 -11.32
N PHE A 49 14.52 -13.47 -11.02
CA PHE A 49 14.61 -12.09 -11.51
C PHE A 49 14.52 -11.91 -13.03
N PHE A 50 14.91 -12.92 -13.80
CA PHE A 50 14.83 -12.91 -15.26
C PHE A 50 13.43 -13.24 -15.81
N GLN A 51 12.46 -13.52 -14.93
CA GLN A 51 11.04 -13.68 -15.25
C GLN A 51 10.18 -12.59 -14.59
N ASP A 52 10.74 -11.82 -13.66
CA ASP A 52 10.06 -10.70 -12.98
C ASP A 52 10.24 -9.42 -13.81
N ASN A 53 9.14 -8.94 -14.41
CA ASN A 53 9.18 -7.75 -15.26
C ASN A 53 9.53 -6.48 -14.49
N ILE A 54 9.15 -6.37 -13.21
CA ILE A 54 9.54 -5.24 -12.36
C ILE A 54 11.05 -5.31 -12.13
N ALA A 55 11.61 -6.49 -11.84
CA ALA A 55 13.05 -6.69 -11.68
C ALA A 55 13.81 -6.34 -12.97
N ILE A 56 13.37 -6.83 -14.14
CA ILE A 56 13.99 -6.56 -15.44
C ILE A 56 13.96 -5.07 -15.78
N ALA A 57 12.79 -4.45 -15.71
CA ALA A 57 12.62 -3.04 -16.08
C ALA A 57 13.33 -2.10 -15.10
N SER A 58 13.28 -2.39 -13.80
CA SER A 58 14.00 -1.60 -12.79
C SER A 58 15.51 -1.71 -12.96
N PHE A 59 16.04 -2.85 -13.41
CA PHE A 59 17.46 -2.98 -13.73
C PHE A 59 17.85 -2.02 -14.86
N ALA A 60 17.07 -1.97 -15.95
CA ALA A 60 17.29 -1.05 -17.06
C ALA A 60 17.20 0.43 -16.64
N ALA A 61 16.26 0.77 -15.74
CA ALA A 61 16.15 2.11 -15.17
C ALA A 61 17.40 2.49 -14.35
N ILE A 62 17.86 1.60 -13.47
CA ILE A 62 19.04 1.81 -12.63
C ILE A 62 20.31 1.97 -13.49
N GLN A 63 20.43 1.21 -14.59
CA GLN A 63 21.54 1.36 -15.54
C GLN A 63 21.59 2.76 -16.19
N LYS A 64 20.46 3.46 -16.26
CA LYS A 64 20.36 4.84 -16.74
C LYS A 64 20.44 5.89 -15.62
N GLY A 65 20.74 5.46 -14.39
CA GLY A 65 20.88 6.33 -13.22
C GLY A 65 19.56 6.71 -12.55
N ILE A 66 18.46 6.04 -12.90
CA ILE A 66 17.13 6.31 -12.35
C ILE A 66 16.90 5.48 -11.10
N PHE A 67 16.55 6.12 -9.98
CA PHE A 67 16.31 5.43 -8.72
C PHE A 67 14.93 4.77 -8.70
N VAL A 68 14.85 3.50 -8.26
CA VAL A 68 13.58 2.75 -8.21
C VAL A 68 13.25 2.32 -6.78
N SER A 69 12.03 2.63 -6.35
CA SER A 69 11.47 2.26 -5.05
C SER A 69 10.25 1.37 -5.23
N CYS A 70 10.21 0.22 -4.56
CA CYS A 70 9.10 -0.73 -4.61
C CYS A 70 8.57 -1.11 -3.21
N ALA A 71 7.29 -1.43 -3.11
CA ALA A 71 6.68 -1.96 -1.88
C ALA A 71 7.00 -3.46 -1.68
N THR A 72 7.18 -3.90 -0.43
CA THR A 72 7.49 -5.30 -0.07
C THR A 72 6.30 -6.28 -0.14
N GLY A 73 5.11 -5.81 -0.52
CA GLY A 73 3.86 -6.56 -0.47
C GLY A 73 3.19 -6.58 0.91
N ASN A 74 1.95 -7.10 0.96
CA ASN A 74 1.10 -7.11 2.16
C ASN A 74 0.78 -8.53 2.68
N SER A 75 1.51 -9.54 2.21
CA SER A 75 1.25 -10.97 2.49
C SER A 75 1.92 -11.49 3.76
N GLY A 76 2.43 -10.60 4.61
CA GLY A 76 2.99 -10.96 5.93
C GLY A 76 1.96 -11.63 6.86
N PRO A 77 2.37 -12.05 8.07
CA PRO A 77 3.63 -11.73 8.75
C PRO A 77 4.70 -12.84 8.71
N PHE A 78 4.48 -13.92 7.94
CA PHE A 78 5.39 -15.06 7.91
C PHE A 78 6.67 -14.76 7.11
N ASN A 79 7.75 -15.49 7.43
CA ASN A 79 9.01 -15.40 6.69
C ASN A 79 8.82 -15.77 5.21
N GLY A 80 9.55 -15.11 4.31
CA GLY A 80 9.52 -15.42 2.87
C GLY A 80 8.33 -14.84 2.11
N THR A 81 7.59 -13.90 2.70
CA THR A 81 6.41 -13.26 2.08
C THR A 81 6.72 -11.93 1.37
N ALA A 82 7.96 -11.44 1.48
CA ALA A 82 8.40 -10.19 0.85
C ALA A 82 8.52 -10.33 -0.67
N THR A 83 8.04 -9.35 -1.42
CA THR A 83 8.14 -9.27 -2.89
C THR A 83 9.02 -8.09 -3.31
N ASN A 84 9.30 -7.93 -4.62
CA ASN A 84 10.17 -6.87 -5.14
C ASN A 84 11.57 -6.86 -4.49
N ILE A 85 12.18 -8.03 -4.31
CA ILE A 85 13.44 -8.25 -3.58
C ILE A 85 14.69 -8.15 -4.45
N ALA A 86 14.59 -7.59 -5.65
CA ALA A 86 15.73 -7.42 -6.53
C ALA A 86 16.78 -6.49 -5.90
N PRO A 87 18.08 -6.84 -5.92
CA PRO A 87 19.11 -6.13 -5.14
C PRO A 87 19.39 -4.70 -5.60
N TRP A 88 18.91 -4.32 -6.80
CA TRP A 88 19.05 -2.97 -7.36
C TRP A 88 17.86 -2.05 -7.05
N VAL A 89 16.82 -2.55 -6.37
CA VAL A 89 15.63 -1.79 -6.00
C VAL A 89 15.63 -1.49 -4.50
N LEU A 90 15.12 -0.31 -4.11
CA LEU A 90 14.79 -0.07 -2.71
C LEU A 90 13.44 -0.71 -2.37
N THR A 91 13.47 -1.85 -1.67
CA THR A 91 12.28 -2.53 -1.15
C THR A 91 11.83 -1.92 0.18
N ILE A 92 10.59 -1.44 0.25
CA ILE A 92 10.05 -0.71 1.40
C ILE A 92 8.99 -1.54 2.15
N GLY A 93 9.22 -1.71 3.45
CA GLY A 93 8.24 -2.26 4.39
C GLY A 93 7.32 -1.20 5.01
N ALA A 94 6.13 -1.63 5.45
CA ALA A 94 5.19 -0.76 6.13
C ALA A 94 5.39 -0.81 7.66
N SER A 95 5.25 0.35 8.30
CA SER A 95 5.24 0.50 9.75
C SER A 95 4.14 1.47 10.19
N THR A 96 3.88 1.54 11.49
CA THR A 96 2.90 2.46 12.07
C THR A 96 3.54 3.79 12.45
N THR A 97 2.74 4.86 12.43
CA THR A 97 3.09 6.15 13.04
C THR A 97 2.56 6.23 14.48
N ASP A 98 2.88 7.31 15.19
CA ASP A 98 2.32 7.64 16.49
C ASP A 98 0.82 7.98 16.45
N ARG A 99 0.33 8.52 15.32
CA ARG A 99 -1.07 8.84 15.10
C ARG A 99 -1.96 7.59 15.09
N LYS A 100 -3.00 7.60 15.94
CA LYS A 100 -4.10 6.62 15.94
C LYS A 100 -5.44 7.28 15.63
N ILE A 101 -6.27 6.61 14.83
CA ILE A 101 -7.62 7.08 14.50
C ILE A 101 -8.60 6.46 15.49
N LYS A 102 -8.70 7.11 16.65
CA LYS A 102 -9.47 6.63 17.80
C LYS A 102 -10.96 6.77 17.58
N ALA A 103 -11.70 5.72 17.91
CA ALA A 103 -13.16 5.70 17.95
C ALA A 103 -13.63 5.26 19.35
N THR A 104 -13.91 6.23 20.22
CA THR A 104 -14.34 5.96 21.60
C THR A 104 -15.82 5.58 21.65
N LYS A 105 -16.14 4.52 22.39
CA LYS A 105 -17.51 4.06 22.64
C LYS A 105 -17.80 4.04 24.12
N LYS A 106 -18.93 4.66 24.49
CA LYS A 106 -19.48 4.63 25.84
C LYS A 106 -20.59 3.59 25.93
N LEU A 107 -20.49 2.68 26.90
CA LEU A 107 -21.51 1.67 27.17
C LEU A 107 -22.57 2.19 28.15
N GLY A 108 -23.71 1.48 28.24
CA GLY A 108 -24.79 1.82 29.17
C GLY A 108 -24.40 1.80 30.66
N ASN A 109 -23.32 1.10 31.01
CA ASN A 109 -22.72 1.11 32.36
C ASN A 109 -21.72 2.27 32.59
N ASN A 110 -21.71 3.26 31.70
CA ASN A 110 -20.80 4.42 31.69
C ASN A 110 -19.31 4.10 31.49
N LYS A 111 -18.93 2.86 31.20
CA LYS A 111 -17.55 2.55 30.81
C LYS A 111 -17.28 3.03 29.38
N GLU A 112 -16.11 3.60 29.17
CA GLU A 112 -15.62 4.04 27.87
C GLU A 112 -14.49 3.13 27.40
N PHE A 113 -14.50 2.82 26.10
CA PHE A 113 -13.50 2.00 25.45
C PHE A 113 -13.02 2.70 24.19
N ASP A 114 -11.71 2.78 24.04
CA ASP A 114 -11.07 3.28 22.84
C ASP A 114 -10.91 2.15 21.83
N GLY A 115 -11.66 2.22 20.74
CA GLY A 115 -11.44 1.42 19.54
C GLY A 115 -10.73 2.21 18.45
N GLU A 116 -10.65 1.63 17.26
CA GLU A 116 -10.10 2.28 16.06
C GLU A 116 -11.11 2.16 14.91
N SER A 117 -11.40 3.26 14.24
CA SER A 117 -12.29 3.27 13.07
C SER A 117 -12.08 4.52 12.23
N LEU A 118 -12.09 4.38 10.91
CA LEU A 118 -12.11 5.50 9.97
C LEU A 118 -13.51 6.07 9.74
N PHE A 119 -14.56 5.45 10.29
CA PHE A 119 -15.93 5.89 10.07
C PHE A 119 -16.23 7.19 10.83
N GLN A 120 -16.38 8.28 10.09
CA GLN A 120 -16.71 9.61 10.61
C GLN A 120 -18.09 10.04 10.09
N PRO A 121 -19.20 9.68 10.79
CA PRO A 121 -20.53 10.06 10.35
C PRO A 121 -20.70 11.59 10.40
N LYS A 122 -21.39 12.15 9.39
CA LYS A 122 -21.76 13.58 9.38
C LYS A 122 -22.84 13.83 10.42
N GLY A 123 -22.62 14.80 11.31
CA GLY A 123 -23.52 15.15 12.41
C GLY A 123 -22.98 14.72 13.77
N SER A 124 -23.54 15.28 14.84
CA SER A 124 -23.19 14.84 16.20
C SER A 124 -23.56 13.36 16.36
N PRO A 125 -22.67 12.51 16.93
CA PRO A 125 -23.03 11.14 17.22
C PRO A 125 -24.30 11.14 18.07
N SER A 126 -25.30 10.37 17.64
CA SER A 126 -26.57 10.26 18.36
C SER A 126 -26.28 9.97 19.83
N SER A 127 -26.79 10.81 20.74
CA SER A 127 -26.70 10.57 22.19
C SER A 127 -27.58 9.39 22.62
N THR A 128 -28.38 8.84 21.70
CA THR A 128 -29.22 7.67 21.94
C THR A 128 -28.36 6.43 22.05
N LEU A 129 -28.32 5.85 23.25
CA LEU A 129 -27.76 4.52 23.46
C LEU A 129 -28.63 3.50 22.72
N LEU A 130 -27.99 2.67 21.90
CA LEU A 130 -28.63 1.55 21.23
C LEU A 130 -28.46 0.28 22.07
N PRO A 131 -29.41 -0.68 22.01
CA PRO A 131 -29.24 -1.98 22.66
C PRO A 131 -27.96 -2.67 22.19
N LEU A 132 -27.13 -3.12 23.12
CA LEU A 132 -25.97 -3.96 22.85
C LEU A 132 -26.38 -5.42 23.05
N VAL A 133 -26.33 -6.21 21.99
CA VAL A 133 -26.67 -7.64 22.03
C VAL A 133 -25.40 -8.46 21.78
N TYR A 134 -25.15 -9.44 22.65
CA TYR A 134 -24.10 -10.44 22.42
C TYR A 134 -24.72 -11.67 21.77
N ALA A 135 -24.46 -11.89 20.49
CA ALA A 135 -25.08 -12.98 19.72
C ALA A 135 -24.72 -14.40 20.20
N GLY A 136 -23.74 -14.55 21.11
CA GLY A 136 -23.32 -15.83 21.67
C GLY A 136 -23.97 -16.20 23.02
N SER A 137 -24.88 -15.38 23.55
CA SER A 137 -25.65 -15.78 24.74
C SER A 137 -26.73 -16.78 24.32
N ASN A 138 -26.50 -18.07 24.63
CA ASN A 138 -27.59 -19.03 24.70
C ASN A 138 -28.40 -18.68 25.96
N GLU A 139 -29.66 -18.28 25.80
CA GLU A 139 -30.61 -18.19 26.92
C GLU A 139 -30.86 -19.56 27.55
#